data_AF-A0AA36GLC7-F1
#
_entry.id   AF-A0AA36GLC7-F1
#
_cell.length_a   1.000
_cell.length_b   1.000
_cell.length_c   1.000
_cell.angle_alpha   90.00
_cell.angle_beta   90.00
_cell.angle_gamma   90.00
#
_symmetry.space_group_name_H-M   'P 1'
#
loop_
_entity.id
_entity.type
_entity.pdbx_description
1 polymer ?
#
loop_
_entity_poly.entity_id
_entity_poly.type
_entity_poly.pdbx_seq_one_letter_code
_entity_poly.pdbx_strand_id
1 'polypeptide(L)'
;MESSYRWFCWKKQIQRVAECGWRLSFYVCAWIAGLTILMGEPQLKDVSECWRGWPHHNLTTAVWWYYILEASFYWAFFIETLCVDVRRADFLQMLLHHGITILLLYLSWSMNMVGVGKLVLFVHDAADIYIWETTLNVIFVIFLAVWTGTRLVYYPFWIMRSSWFDAPEMIQSSYRWTNLWQRPLVPRVSMVMLSALLVLHVFWTYVILKFLNMLYRRLNISEFVVQKCLSCCETHTSGGN
;
A
#
# COMPACT_ATOMS: atom_id res chain seq x y z
N MET A 1 32.21 -21.16 16.65
CA MET A 1 31.84 -20.01 15.79
C MET A 1 30.64 -20.32 14.89
N GLU A 2 30.66 -21.42 14.14
CA GLU A 2 29.57 -21.78 13.20
C GLU A 2 28.22 -22.07 13.87
N SER A 3 28.20 -22.72 15.04
CA SER A 3 26.99 -22.93 15.85
C SER A 3 26.35 -21.62 16.33
N SER A 4 27.15 -20.68 16.84
CA SER A 4 26.67 -19.35 17.27
C SER A 4 26.16 -18.51 16.10
N TYR A 5 26.80 -18.59 14.93
CA TYR A 5 26.36 -17.89 13.73
C TYR A 5 25.02 -18.45 13.18
N ARG A 6 24.87 -19.77 13.15
CA ARG A 6 23.60 -20.43 12.78
C ARG A 6 22.47 -20.05 13.74
N TRP A 7 22.76 -20.03 15.05
CA TRP A 7 21.77 -19.65 16.06
C TRP A 7 21.33 -18.19 15.93
N PHE A 8 22.28 -17.28 15.64
CA PHE A 8 21.98 -15.88 15.36
C PHE A 8 21.14 -15.70 14.09
N CYS A 9 21.46 -16.40 13.01
CA CYS A 9 20.68 -16.38 11.77
C CYS A 9 19.26 -16.93 11.98
N TRP A 10 19.13 -18.04 12.71
CA TRP A 10 17.83 -18.64 13.03
C TRP A 10 16.94 -17.68 13.84
N LYS A 11 17.50 -17.00 14.85
CA LYS A 11 16.76 -15.97 15.60
C LYS A 11 16.25 -14.84 14.71
N LYS A 12 17.10 -14.30 13.83
CA LYS A 12 16.71 -13.24 12.90
C LYS A 12 15.61 -13.69 11.93
N GLN A 13 15.69 -14.93 11.46
CA GLN A 13 14.67 -15.51 10.58
C GLN A 13 13.32 -15.63 11.29
N ILE A 14 13.30 -16.10 12.54
CA ILE A 14 12.07 -16.19 13.33
C ILE A 14 11.46 -14.81 13.58
N GLN A 15 12.28 -13.83 13.95
CA GLN A 15 11.81 -12.45 14.15
C GLN A 15 11.14 -11.91 12.89
N ARG A 16 11.77 -12.08 11.73
CA ARG A 16 11.22 -11.65 10.45
C ARG A 16 9.92 -12.36 10.10
N VAL A 17 9.83 -13.68 10.34
CA VAL A 17 8.59 -14.44 10.11
C VAL A 17 7.48 -13.96 11.06
N ALA A 18 7.80 -13.67 12.33
CA ALA A 18 6.83 -13.15 13.28
C ALA A 18 6.34 -11.74 12.90
N GLU A 19 7.25 -10.86 12.43
CA GLU A 19 6.92 -9.53 11.91
C GLU A 19 5.98 -9.62 10.69
N CYS A 20 6.29 -10.48 9.71
CA CYS A 20 5.40 -10.74 8.58
C CYS A 20 4.05 -11.33 9.03
N GLY A 21 4.09 -12.26 9.98
CA GLY A 21 2.98 -12.87 10.71
C GLY A 21 1.93 -11.90 11.19
N TRP A 22 2.39 -11.04 12.10
CA TRP A 22 1.59 -10.02 12.73
C TRP A 22 1.02 -9.02 11.71
N ARG A 23 1.84 -8.55 10.77
CA ARG A 23 1.41 -7.58 9.75
C ARG A 23 0.33 -8.15 8.85
N LEU A 24 0.48 -9.38 8.37
CA LEU A 24 -0.56 -10.05 7.58
C LEU A 24 -1.86 -10.17 8.37
N SER A 25 -1.77 -10.59 9.63
CA SER A 25 -2.94 -10.76 10.49
C SER A 25 -3.71 -9.44 10.64
N PHE A 26 -2.98 -8.33 10.84
CA PHE A 26 -3.57 -7.00 10.87
C PHE A 26 -4.22 -6.63 9.53
N TYR A 27 -3.49 -6.69 8.42
CA TYR A 27 -3.99 -6.28 7.10
C TYR A 27 -5.21 -7.08 6.64
N VAL A 28 -5.26 -8.39 6.92
CA VAL A 28 -6.44 -9.22 6.60
C VAL A 28 -7.64 -8.78 7.42
N CYS A 29 -7.48 -8.59 8.74
CA CYS A 29 -8.55 -8.13 9.61
C CYS A 29 -9.05 -6.72 9.24
N ALA A 30 -8.12 -5.80 9.00
CA ALA A 30 -8.37 -4.44 8.54
C ALA A 30 -9.16 -4.42 7.22
N TRP A 31 -8.71 -5.19 6.24
CA TRP A 31 -9.36 -5.25 4.93
C TRP A 31 -10.77 -5.84 5.00
N ILE A 32 -10.98 -6.90 5.79
CA ILE A 32 -12.31 -7.47 6.04
C ILE A 32 -13.21 -6.45 6.76
N ALA A 33 -12.70 -5.74 7.77
CA ALA A 33 -13.44 -4.69 8.45
C ALA A 33 -13.83 -3.56 7.49
N GLY A 34 -12.89 -3.09 6.66
CA GLY A 34 -13.14 -2.11 5.61
C GLY A 34 -14.22 -2.57 4.61
N LEU A 35 -14.15 -3.83 4.17
CA LEU A 35 -15.14 -4.42 3.27
C LEU A 35 -16.54 -4.43 3.89
N THR A 36 -16.67 -4.93 5.13
CA THR A 36 -17.97 -5.01 5.81
C THR A 36 -18.60 -3.64 6.05
N ILE A 37 -17.78 -2.63 6.38
CA ILE A 37 -18.22 -1.24 6.51
C ILE A 37 -18.65 -0.67 5.14
N LEU A 38 -17.92 -0.95 4.06
CA LEU A 38 -18.17 -0.38 2.73
C LEU A 38 -19.31 -1.07 1.97
N MET A 39 -19.62 -2.33 2.25
CA MET A 39 -20.65 -3.08 1.52
C MET A 39 -22.06 -2.46 1.62
N GLY A 40 -22.36 -1.77 2.73
CA GLY A 40 -23.65 -1.10 2.95
C GLY A 40 -23.70 0.36 2.49
N GLU A 41 -22.59 0.88 1.97
CA GLU A 41 -22.32 2.30 1.83
C GLU A 41 -22.36 2.71 0.34
N PRO A 42 -23.10 3.76 -0.05
CA PRO A 42 -23.27 4.14 -1.47
C PRO A 42 -21.94 4.53 -2.14
N GLN A 43 -20.97 4.96 -1.35
CA GLN A 43 -19.62 5.36 -1.78
C GLN A 43 -18.85 4.23 -2.46
N LEU A 44 -19.20 2.97 -2.21
CA LEU A 44 -18.57 1.83 -2.87
C LEU A 44 -18.95 1.75 -4.36
N LYS A 45 -20.18 2.16 -4.71
CA LYS A 45 -20.68 2.16 -6.09
C LYS A 45 -20.34 3.46 -6.82
N ASP A 46 -20.50 4.58 -6.14
CA ASP A 46 -20.22 5.90 -6.67
C ASP A 46 -19.39 6.71 -5.66
N VAL A 47 -18.13 6.96 -6.01
CA VAL A 47 -17.19 7.66 -5.13
C VAL A 47 -17.60 9.12 -4.90
N SER A 48 -18.40 9.72 -5.78
CA SER A 48 -18.89 11.10 -5.59
C SER A 48 -19.78 11.23 -4.36
N GLU A 49 -20.42 10.13 -3.93
CA GLU A 49 -21.23 10.04 -2.71
C GLU A 49 -20.41 10.30 -1.44
N CYS A 50 -19.08 10.19 -1.50
CA CYS A 50 -18.21 10.58 -0.40
C CYS A 50 -18.35 12.06 -0.01
N TRP A 51 -18.76 12.91 -0.94
CA TRP A 51 -18.85 14.37 -0.74
C TRP A 51 -20.27 14.84 -0.45
N ARG A 52 -21.28 14.01 -0.72
CA ARG A 52 -22.69 14.41 -0.58
C ARG A 52 -23.03 14.68 0.89
N GLY A 53 -23.51 15.89 1.17
CA GLY A 53 -23.89 16.28 2.54
C GLY A 53 -22.71 16.56 3.47
N TRP A 54 -21.48 16.66 2.94
CA TRP A 54 -20.33 17.13 3.70
C TRP A 54 -20.58 18.58 4.20
N PRO A 55 -20.23 18.93 5.45
CA PRO A 55 -19.48 18.17 6.44
C PRO A 55 -20.34 17.35 7.43
N HIS A 56 -21.64 17.21 7.19
CA HIS A 56 -22.60 16.64 8.15
C HIS A 56 -22.80 15.13 7.95
N HIS A 57 -21.72 14.35 7.92
CA HIS A 57 -21.79 12.89 7.89
C HIS A 57 -21.91 12.30 9.29
N ASN A 58 -22.85 11.37 9.47
CA ASN A 58 -22.98 10.62 10.72
C ASN A 58 -21.90 9.53 10.77
N LEU A 59 -21.11 9.53 11.85
CA LEU A 59 -20.07 8.53 12.08
C LEU A 59 -20.64 7.38 12.90
N THR A 60 -20.66 6.19 12.33
CA THR A 60 -21.01 4.99 13.08
C THR A 60 -19.85 4.55 13.97
N THR A 61 -20.16 3.86 15.08
CA THR A 61 -19.13 3.32 15.98
C THR A 61 -18.15 2.38 15.27
N ALA A 62 -18.62 1.64 14.26
CA ALA A 62 -17.77 0.76 13.45
C ALA A 62 -16.69 1.54 12.67
N VAL A 63 -17.09 2.66 12.04
CA VAL A 63 -16.16 3.55 11.33
C VAL A 63 -15.16 4.19 12.30
N TRP A 64 -15.60 4.56 13.50
CA TRP A 64 -14.71 5.08 14.55
C TRP A 64 -13.63 4.07 14.92
N TRP A 65 -14.01 2.82 15.24
CA TRP A 65 -13.03 1.77 15.58
C TRP A 65 -12.09 1.46 14.41
N TYR A 66 -12.61 1.39 13.20
CA TYR A 66 -11.79 1.18 11.99
C TYR A 66 -10.72 2.27 11.86
N TYR A 67 -11.10 3.55 11.96
CA TYR A 67 -10.15 4.66 11.87
C TYR A 67 -9.10 4.68 12.98
N ILE A 68 -9.49 4.41 14.23
CA ILE A 68 -8.57 4.42 15.37
C ILE A 68 -7.57 3.26 15.29
N LEU A 69 -8.02 2.06 14.87
CA LEU A 69 -7.14 0.90 14.70
C LEU A 69 -6.12 1.15 13.57
N GLU A 70 -6.59 1.64 12.42
CA GLU A 70 -5.72 2.03 11.31
C GLU A 70 -4.71 3.10 11.74
N ALA A 71 -5.18 4.20 12.33
CA ALA A 71 -4.30 5.27 12.79
C ALA A 71 -3.22 4.75 13.77
N SER A 72 -3.62 3.91 14.72
CA SER A 72 -2.70 3.32 15.70
C SER A 72 -1.63 2.47 15.04
N PHE A 73 -2.00 1.70 14.01
CA PHE A 73 -1.08 0.88 13.24
C PHE A 73 -0.09 1.72 12.42
N TYR A 74 -0.58 2.76 11.72
CA TYR A 74 0.29 3.69 10.99
C TYR A 74 1.27 4.42 11.93
N TRP A 75 0.85 4.79 13.14
CA TRP A 75 1.74 5.35 14.15
C TRP A 75 2.79 4.35 14.63
N ALA A 76 2.43 3.09 14.84
CA ALA A 76 3.38 2.05 15.21
C ALA A 76 4.46 1.89 14.13
N PHE A 77 4.07 1.87 12.85
CA PHE A 77 5.01 1.77 11.71
C PHE A 77 5.89 3.00 11.55
N PHE A 78 5.36 4.20 11.82
CA PHE A 78 6.15 5.42 11.81
C PHE A 78 7.25 5.38 12.88
N ILE A 79 6.92 4.92 14.10
CA ILE A 79 7.88 4.76 15.19
C ILE A 79 8.89 3.66 14.87
N GLU A 80 8.44 2.53 14.32
CA GLU A 80 9.32 1.44 13.88
C GLU A 80 10.32 1.93 12.83
N THR A 81 9.85 2.68 11.83
CA THR A 81 10.68 3.29 10.80
C THR A 81 11.75 4.20 11.42
N LEU A 82 11.38 5.03 12.41
CA LEU A 82 12.29 6.00 13.02
C LEU A 82 13.32 5.37 13.97
N CYS A 83 12.90 4.39 14.77
CA CYS A 83 13.65 3.93 15.95
C CYS A 83 14.27 2.54 15.78
N VAL A 84 13.69 1.70 14.93
CA VAL A 84 14.05 0.27 14.85
C VAL A 84 14.69 -0.06 13.50
N ASP A 85 14.17 0.51 12.42
CA ASP A 85 14.62 0.19 11.08
C ASP A 85 16.02 0.76 10.76
N VAL A 86 16.85 -0.08 10.14
CA VAL A 86 18.13 0.35 9.58
C VAL A 86 17.85 1.26 8.39
N ARG A 87 18.55 2.40 8.31
CA ARG A 87 18.42 3.36 7.20
C ARG A 87 18.82 2.71 5.87
N ARG A 88 17.81 2.23 5.13
CA ARG A 88 17.91 1.73 3.76
C ARG A 88 17.76 2.88 2.75
N ALA A 89 18.00 2.60 1.47
CA ALA A 89 17.97 3.60 0.39
C ALA A 89 16.57 4.23 0.17
N ASP A 90 15.52 3.60 0.68
CA ASP A 90 14.11 3.97 0.66
C ASP A 90 13.60 4.56 1.98
N PHE A 91 14.48 4.77 2.96
CA PHE A 91 14.12 5.25 4.30
C PHE A 91 13.36 6.57 4.28
N LEU A 92 13.86 7.56 3.53
CA LEU A 92 13.24 8.89 3.49
C LEU A 92 11.86 8.82 2.82
N GLN A 93 11.73 8.00 1.78
CA GLN A 93 10.49 7.77 1.06
C GLN A 93 9.43 7.11 1.95
N MET A 94 9.82 6.11 2.75
CA MET A 94 8.92 5.49 3.74
C MET A 94 8.55 6.45 4.87
N LEU A 95 9.50 7.25 5.37
CA LEU A 95 9.22 8.24 6.40
C LEU A 95 8.23 9.31 5.89
N LEU A 96 8.45 9.82 4.68
CA LEU A 96 7.54 10.76 4.02
C LEU A 96 6.17 10.12 3.78
N HIS A 97 6.12 8.86 3.35
CA HIS A 97 4.87 8.11 3.20
C HIS A 97 4.05 8.12 4.49
N HIS A 98 4.65 7.62 5.58
CA HIS A 98 3.96 7.50 6.87
C HIS A 98 3.56 8.87 7.42
N GLY A 99 4.41 9.90 7.26
CA GLY A 99 4.04 11.26 7.63
C GLY A 99 2.83 11.78 6.86
N ILE A 100 2.78 11.55 5.54
CA ILE A 100 1.65 11.95 4.69
C ILE A 100 0.39 11.17 5.04
N THR A 101 0.47 9.84 5.20
CA THR A 101 -0.71 9.01 5.51
C THR A 101 -1.31 9.33 6.88
N ILE A 102 -0.47 9.49 7.92
CA ILE A 102 -0.93 9.88 9.27
C ILE A 102 -1.61 11.25 9.23
N LEU A 103 -1.01 12.23 8.55
CA LEU A 103 -1.60 13.56 8.45
C LEU A 103 -2.89 13.53 7.61
N LEU A 104 -2.98 12.70 6.57
CA LEU A 104 -4.23 12.50 5.81
C LEU A 104 -5.33 11.89 6.67
N LEU A 105 -5.04 10.88 7.49
CA LEU A 105 -6.01 10.29 8.42
C LEU A 105 -6.51 11.34 9.42
N TYR A 106 -5.60 12.12 9.99
CA TYR A 106 -5.94 13.17 10.94
C TYR A 106 -6.82 14.27 10.30
N LEU A 107 -6.41 14.79 9.14
CA LEU A 107 -7.17 15.82 8.42
C LEU A 107 -8.54 15.30 7.96
N SER A 108 -8.58 14.05 7.48
CA SER A 108 -9.82 13.37 7.10
C SER A 108 -10.81 13.28 8.27
N TRP A 109 -10.32 12.88 9.45
CA TRP A 109 -11.13 12.80 10.66
C TRP A 109 -11.61 14.19 11.13
N SER A 110 -10.68 15.15 11.25
CA SER A 110 -10.98 16.49 11.79
C SER A 110 -12.01 17.28 10.97
N MET A 111 -12.06 17.04 9.65
CA MET A 111 -12.98 17.72 8.74
C MET A 111 -14.14 16.84 8.28
N ASN A 112 -14.34 15.67 8.91
CA ASN A 112 -15.38 14.72 8.54
C ASN A 112 -15.35 14.30 7.06
N MET A 113 -14.17 14.18 6.46
CA MET A 113 -13.95 13.61 5.10
C MET A 113 -13.78 12.09 5.14
N VAL A 114 -14.34 11.46 6.18
CA VAL A 114 -14.17 10.05 6.52
C VAL A 114 -14.65 9.14 5.39
N GLY A 115 -15.63 9.59 4.61
CA GLY A 115 -16.14 8.91 3.42
C GLY A 115 -15.05 8.58 2.39
N VAL A 116 -14.22 9.55 2.01
CA VAL A 116 -13.09 9.29 1.11
C VAL A 116 -11.97 8.55 1.83
N GLY A 117 -11.68 8.91 3.08
CA GLY A 117 -10.52 8.30 3.75
C GLY A 117 -10.71 6.80 4.04
N LYS A 118 -11.94 6.32 4.31
CA LYS A 118 -12.20 4.87 4.43
C LYS A 118 -11.99 4.11 3.11
N LEU A 119 -12.35 4.71 1.97
CA LEU A 119 -12.07 4.14 0.65
C LEU A 119 -10.56 4.11 0.36
N VAL A 120 -9.85 5.17 0.70
CA VAL A 120 -8.39 5.23 0.55
C VAL A 120 -7.74 4.12 1.35
N LEU A 121 -8.05 3.98 2.65
CA LEU A 121 -7.52 2.90 3.50
C LEU A 121 -7.78 1.52 2.89
N PHE A 122 -9.04 1.20 2.61
CA PHE A 122 -9.45 -0.10 2.06
C PHE A 122 -8.70 -0.50 0.78
N VAL A 123 -8.51 0.45 -0.15
CA VAL A 123 -7.82 0.20 -1.43
C VAL A 123 -6.32 -0.02 -1.23
N HIS A 124 -5.70 0.66 -0.26
CA HIS A 124 -4.27 0.53 0.01
C HIS A 124 -3.96 -0.78 0.75
N ASP A 125 -4.77 -1.16 1.73
CA ASP A 125 -4.54 -2.37 2.54
C ASP A 125 -4.60 -3.66 1.71
N ALA A 126 -5.37 -3.66 0.62
CA ALA A 126 -5.59 -4.85 -0.22
C ALA A 126 -4.31 -5.48 -0.79
N ALA A 127 -3.33 -4.68 -1.23
CA ALA A 127 -2.09 -5.22 -1.78
C ALA A 127 -1.13 -5.72 -0.69
N ASP A 128 -1.21 -5.14 0.51
CA ASP A 128 -0.26 -5.36 1.59
C ASP A 128 -0.45 -6.75 2.23
N ILE A 129 -1.63 -7.36 2.05
CA ILE A 129 -1.90 -8.77 2.36
C ILE A 129 -0.92 -9.71 1.64
N TYR A 130 -0.53 -9.40 0.41
CA TYR A 130 0.29 -10.29 -0.42
C TYR A 130 1.80 -10.09 -0.26
N ILE A 131 2.23 -9.17 0.63
CA ILE A 131 3.65 -8.77 0.74
C ILE A 131 4.54 -9.83 1.44
N TRP A 132 3.95 -10.73 2.24
CA TRP A 132 4.67 -11.73 3.05
C TRP A 132 5.54 -12.65 2.19
N GLU A 133 4.97 -13.24 1.14
CA GLU A 133 5.61 -14.31 0.34
C GLU A 133 6.03 -13.79 -1.05
N THR A 134 6.53 -12.56 -1.13
CA THR A 134 6.97 -11.93 -2.41
C THR A 134 8.12 -12.66 -3.11
N THR A 135 8.71 -13.68 -2.49
CA THR A 135 9.71 -14.57 -3.07
C THR A 135 9.11 -15.75 -3.86
N LEU A 136 7.83 -16.06 -3.68
CA LEU A 136 7.12 -17.06 -4.49
C LEU A 136 6.62 -16.39 -5.78
N ASN A 137 7.06 -16.91 -6.94
CA ASN A 137 6.75 -16.32 -8.25
C ASN A 137 5.24 -16.03 -8.45
N VAL A 138 4.35 -16.90 -7.95
CA VAL A 138 2.89 -16.72 -8.08
C VAL A 138 2.37 -15.58 -7.19
N ILE A 139 2.74 -15.57 -5.90
CA ILE A 139 2.27 -14.55 -4.95
C ILE A 139 2.81 -13.18 -5.34
N PHE A 140 4.05 -13.11 -5.85
CA PHE A 140 4.62 -11.86 -6.37
C PHE A 140 3.80 -11.30 -7.54
N VAL A 141 3.35 -12.15 -8.46
CA VAL A 141 2.49 -11.71 -9.60
C VAL A 141 1.13 -11.22 -9.10
N ILE A 142 0.52 -11.92 -8.13
CA ILE A 142 -0.74 -11.48 -7.50
C ILE A 142 -0.55 -10.13 -6.80
N PHE A 143 0.51 -10.00 -5.99
CA PHE A 143 0.88 -8.75 -5.34
C PHE A 143 1.01 -7.61 -6.36
N LEU A 144 1.75 -7.81 -7.46
CA LEU A 144 1.94 -6.78 -8.49
C LEU A 144 0.61 -6.41 -9.18
N ALA A 145 -0.24 -7.40 -9.47
CA ALA A 145 -1.54 -7.18 -10.08
C ALA A 145 -2.46 -6.36 -9.16
N VAL A 146 -2.56 -6.75 -7.89
CA VAL A 146 -3.36 -6.04 -6.88
C VAL A 146 -2.79 -4.64 -6.63
N TRP A 147 -1.48 -4.50 -6.43
CA TRP A 147 -0.80 -3.22 -6.25
C TRP A 147 -1.09 -2.25 -7.41
N THR A 148 -0.94 -2.71 -8.64
CA THR A 148 -1.18 -1.88 -9.83
C THR A 148 -2.66 -1.53 -9.97
N GLY A 149 -3.55 -2.52 -9.80
CA GLY A 149 -4.99 -2.32 -9.88
C GLY A 149 -5.52 -1.35 -8.83
N THR A 150 -5.06 -1.45 -7.59
CA THR A 150 -5.58 -0.61 -6.51
C THR A 150 -4.95 0.79 -6.51
N ARG A 151 -3.62 0.89 -6.60
CA ARG A 151 -2.89 2.16 -6.42
C ARG A 151 -2.66 2.97 -7.71
N LEU A 152 -2.61 2.32 -8.88
CA LEU A 152 -2.37 3.00 -10.17
C LEU A 152 -3.60 3.06 -11.07
N VAL A 153 -4.64 2.26 -10.79
CA VAL A 153 -5.88 2.29 -11.56
C VAL A 153 -7.02 2.82 -10.70
N TYR A 154 -7.46 2.10 -9.69
CA TYR A 154 -8.63 2.50 -8.90
C TYR A 154 -8.43 3.85 -8.18
N TYR A 155 -7.30 4.01 -7.49
CA TYR A 155 -6.97 5.22 -6.74
C TYR A 155 -6.96 6.50 -7.59
N PRO A 156 -6.21 6.62 -8.71
CA PRO A 156 -6.19 7.87 -9.48
C PRO A 156 -7.46 8.10 -10.30
N PHE A 157 -8.02 7.07 -10.94
CA PHE A 157 -9.13 7.28 -11.90
C PHE A 157 -10.50 7.43 -11.24
N TRP A 158 -10.70 6.88 -10.03
CA TRP A 158 -11.96 7.01 -9.29
C TRP A 158 -11.79 7.95 -8.10
N ILE A 159 -10.92 7.62 -7.13
CA ILE A 159 -10.79 8.41 -5.89
C ILE A 159 -10.23 9.79 -6.17
N MET A 160 -9.08 9.90 -6.83
CA MET A 160 -8.49 11.22 -7.09
C MET A 160 -9.31 12.04 -8.08
N ARG A 161 -9.89 11.41 -9.11
CA ARG A 161 -10.82 12.10 -10.01
C ARG A 161 -11.97 12.73 -9.23
N SER A 162 -12.64 11.95 -8.38
CA SER A 162 -13.76 12.46 -7.60
C SER A 162 -13.33 13.57 -6.64
N SER A 163 -12.19 13.39 -5.97
CA SER A 163 -11.56 14.39 -5.12
C SER A 163 -11.25 15.72 -5.84
N TRP A 164 -10.78 15.67 -7.08
CA TRP A 164 -10.39 16.87 -7.82
C TRP A 164 -11.56 17.57 -8.53
N PHE A 165 -12.53 16.81 -9.01
CA PHE A 165 -13.61 17.33 -9.88
C PHE A 165 -14.96 17.40 -9.18
N ASP A 166 -15.37 16.38 -8.44
CA ASP A 166 -16.69 16.34 -7.80
C ASP A 166 -16.68 17.09 -6.45
N ALA A 167 -15.60 16.93 -5.68
CA ALA A 167 -15.50 17.52 -4.34
C ALA A 167 -15.67 19.05 -4.30
N PRO A 168 -15.05 19.87 -5.20
CA PRO A 168 -15.22 21.33 -5.18
C PRO A 168 -16.67 21.76 -5.31
N GLU A 169 -17.38 21.20 -6.28
CA GLU A 169 -18.77 21.54 -6.57
C GLU A 169 -19.70 21.11 -5.44
N MET A 170 -19.46 19.93 -4.88
CA MET A 170 -20.28 19.34 -3.82
C MET A 170 -20.00 19.93 -2.42
N ILE A 171 -18.78 20.42 -2.17
CA ILE A 171 -18.43 21.10 -0.92
C ILE A 171 -19.02 22.51 -0.92
N GLN A 172 -18.70 23.31 -1.95
CA GLN A 172 -19.20 24.68 -2.10
C GLN A 172 -19.18 25.09 -3.59
N SER A 173 -20.31 25.50 -4.14
CA SER A 173 -20.41 25.93 -5.56
C SER A 173 -19.45 27.05 -5.98
N SER A 174 -19.02 27.90 -5.02
CA SER A 174 -18.03 28.95 -5.26
C SER A 174 -16.57 28.51 -5.09
N TYR A 175 -16.30 27.25 -4.73
CA TYR A 175 -14.96 26.78 -4.41
C TYR A 175 -14.10 26.67 -5.67
N ARG A 176 -13.05 27.50 -5.75
CA ARG A 176 -12.11 27.46 -6.87
C ARG A 176 -10.75 26.95 -6.41
N TRP A 177 -10.19 25.98 -7.13
CA TRP A 177 -8.83 25.50 -6.88
C TRP A 177 -7.77 26.60 -7.04
N THR A 178 -8.01 27.55 -7.93
CA THR A 178 -7.10 28.67 -8.21
C THR A 178 -6.96 29.66 -7.04
N ASN A 179 -7.96 29.73 -6.15
CA ASN A 179 -7.98 30.70 -5.06
C ASN A 179 -7.41 30.09 -3.78
N LEU A 180 -6.07 30.11 -3.65
CA LEU A 180 -5.33 29.49 -2.55
C LEU A 180 -5.75 29.93 -1.13
N TRP A 181 -6.36 31.11 -0.99
CA TRP A 181 -6.78 31.65 0.32
C TRP A 181 -8.26 31.42 0.66
N GLN A 182 -9.03 30.80 -0.25
CA GLN A 182 -10.45 30.51 -0.02
C GLN A 182 -10.62 29.43 1.05
N ARG A 183 -11.48 29.69 2.05
CA ARG A 183 -11.82 28.72 3.10
C ARG A 183 -12.97 27.81 2.63
N PRO A 184 -12.97 26.51 2.98
CA PRO A 184 -11.99 25.82 3.84
C PRO A 184 -10.70 25.42 3.10
N LEU A 185 -9.54 25.57 3.77
CA LEU A 185 -8.23 25.23 3.20
C LEU A 185 -7.92 23.72 3.28
N VAL A 186 -8.47 23.03 4.28
CA VAL A 186 -8.07 21.65 4.61
C VAL A 186 -8.33 20.67 3.46
N PRO A 187 -9.50 20.66 2.78
CA PRO A 187 -9.71 19.77 1.63
C PRO A 187 -8.64 19.93 0.56
N ARG A 188 -8.17 21.16 0.31
CA ARG A 188 -7.09 21.43 -0.65
C ARG A 188 -5.75 20.86 -0.22
N VAL A 189 -5.39 21.02 1.04
CA VAL A 189 -4.17 20.40 1.60
C VAL A 189 -4.24 18.88 1.47
N SER A 190 -5.39 18.28 1.79
CA SER A 190 -5.61 16.84 1.64
C SER A 190 -5.48 16.39 0.18
N MET A 191 -5.96 17.15 -0.81
CA MET A 191 -5.79 16.79 -2.23
C MET A 191 -4.34 16.83 -2.71
N VAL A 192 -3.57 17.83 -2.25
CA VAL A 192 -2.14 17.91 -2.54
C VAL A 192 -1.42 16.71 -1.95
N MET A 193 -1.76 16.33 -0.72
CA MET A 193 -1.18 15.16 -0.04
C MET A 193 -1.54 13.83 -0.70
N LEU A 194 -2.80 13.64 -1.12
CA LEU A 194 -3.22 12.47 -1.92
C LEU A 194 -2.43 12.40 -3.25
N SER A 195 -2.22 13.54 -3.89
CA SER A 195 -1.41 13.62 -5.11
C SER A 195 0.06 13.27 -4.87
N ALA A 196 0.63 13.69 -3.73
CA ALA A 196 1.98 13.30 -3.33
C ALA A 196 2.08 11.78 -3.07
N LEU A 197 1.04 11.17 -2.49
CA LEU A 197 0.92 9.72 -2.33
C LEU A 197 0.93 8.99 -3.67
N LEU A 198 0.21 9.49 -4.68
CA LEU A 198 0.25 8.92 -6.03
C LEU A 198 1.65 8.94 -6.62
N VAL A 199 2.37 10.07 -6.52
CA VAL A 199 3.76 10.18 -7.01
C VAL A 199 4.64 9.13 -6.34
N LEU A 200 4.44 8.91 -5.05
CA LEU A 200 5.17 7.89 -4.33
C LEU A 200 4.82 6.47 -4.80
N HIS A 201 3.55 6.17 -5.09
CA HIS A 201 3.17 4.87 -5.67
C HIS A 201 3.80 4.63 -7.04
N VAL A 202 3.92 5.67 -7.88
CA VAL A 202 4.63 5.57 -9.16
C VAL A 202 6.10 5.24 -8.94
N PHE A 203 6.76 5.90 -7.98
CA PHE A 203 8.13 5.60 -7.59
C PHE A 203 8.29 4.14 -7.15
N TRP A 204 7.45 3.65 -6.23
CA TRP A 204 7.51 2.27 -5.76
C TRP A 204 7.21 1.26 -6.86
N THR A 205 6.27 1.56 -7.75
CA THR A 205 5.97 0.70 -8.89
C THR A 205 7.19 0.57 -9.80
N TYR A 206 7.90 1.66 -10.05
CA TYR A 206 9.17 1.61 -10.79
C TYR A 206 10.21 0.72 -10.10
N VAL A 207 10.34 0.81 -8.77
CA VAL A 207 11.24 -0.05 -7.98
C VAL A 207 10.84 -1.53 -8.08
N ILE A 208 9.53 -1.84 -7.97
CA ILE A 208 9.01 -3.21 -8.07
C ILE A 208 9.24 -3.78 -9.47
N LEU A 209 9.00 -3.01 -10.54
CA LEU A 209 9.26 -3.44 -11.92
C LEU A 209 10.75 -3.66 -12.18
N LYS A 210 11.62 -2.81 -11.63
CA LYS A 210 13.08 -2.99 -11.71
C LYS A 210 13.51 -4.29 -11.03
N PHE A 211 12.91 -4.61 -9.88
CA PHE A 211 13.15 -5.87 -9.18
C PHE A 211 12.64 -7.08 -9.99
N LEU A 212 11.44 -7.00 -10.57
CA LEU A 212 10.90 -8.04 -11.46
C LEU A 212 11.81 -8.33 -12.66
N ASN A 213 12.30 -7.29 -13.33
CA ASN A 213 13.25 -7.45 -14.45
C ASN A 213 14.57 -8.10 -14.00
N MET A 214 15.05 -7.77 -12.79
CA MET A 214 16.22 -8.43 -12.22
C MET A 214 15.97 -9.91 -11.94
N LEU A 215 14.81 -10.28 -11.38
CA LEU A 215 14.42 -11.66 -11.13
C LEU A 215 14.28 -12.45 -12.42
N TYR A 216 13.59 -11.90 -13.42
CA TYR A 216 13.42 -12.53 -14.73
C TYR A 216 14.76 -12.87 -15.40
N ARG A 217 15.73 -11.95 -15.33
CA ARG A 217 17.09 -12.19 -15.83
C ARG A 217 17.81 -13.31 -15.08
N ARG A 218 17.64 -13.42 -13.76
CA ARG A 218 18.25 -14.49 -12.95
C ARG A 218 17.64 -15.85 -13.28
N LEU A 219 16.31 -15.93 -13.44
CA LEU A 219 15.62 -17.17 -13.80
C LEU A 219 16.05 -17.68 -15.18
N ASN A 220 16.10 -16.81 -16.18
CA ASN A 220 16.59 -17.18 -17.51
C ASN A 220 18.04 -17.68 -17.50
N ILE A 221 18.92 -17.08 -16.69
CA ILE A 221 20.30 -17.56 -16.54
C ILE A 221 20.33 -18.93 -15.86
N SER A 222 19.53 -19.15 -14.81
CA SER A 222 19.47 -20.46 -14.14
C SER A 222 18.93 -21.57 -15.05
N GLU A 223 17.87 -21.31 -15.80
CA GLU A 223 17.33 -22.27 -16.77
C GLU A 223 18.36 -22.58 -17.87
N PHE A 224 19.03 -21.55 -18.39
CA PHE A 224 20.09 -21.72 -19.38
C PHE A 224 21.26 -22.57 -18.85
N VAL A 225 21.70 -22.34 -17.61
CA VAL A 225 22.76 -23.14 -16.97
C VAL A 225 22.31 -24.58 -16.74
N VAL A 226 21.08 -24.81 -16.28
CA VAL A 226 20.52 -26.15 -16.06
C VAL A 226 20.44 -26.92 -17.38
N GLN A 227 19.93 -26.31 -18.45
CA GLN A 227 19.88 -26.93 -19.78
C GLN A 227 21.27 -27.28 -20.31
N LYS A 228 22.26 -26.39 -20.11
CA LYS A 228 23.64 -26.64 -20.53
C LYS A 228 24.28 -27.79 -19.75
N CYS A 229 24.02 -27.88 -18.44
CA CYS A 229 24.48 -29.01 -17.62
C CYS A 229 23.82 -30.34 -18.02
N LEU A 230 22.51 -30.33 -18.32
CA LEU A 230 21.79 -31.52 -18.78
C LEU A 230 22.34 -32.02 -20.12
N SER A 231 22.55 -31.12 -21.09
CA SER A 231 23.14 -31.45 -22.38
C SER A 231 24.57 -32.02 -22.25
N CYS A 232 25.38 -31.50 -21.32
CA CYS A 232 26.72 -32.02 -21.06
C CYS A 232 26.68 -33.44 -20.43
N CYS A 233 25.68 -33.73 -19.60
CA CYS A 233 25.49 -35.03 -18.98
C CYS A 233 25.13 -36.11 -20.02
N GLU A 234 24.26 -35.78 -20.98
CA GLU A 234 23.86 -36.68 -22.07
C GLU A 234 25.02 -37.04 -23.01
N THR A 235 25.93 -36.10 -23.28
CA THR A 235 27.10 -36.36 -24.15
C THR A 235 28.13 -37.32 -23.53
N HIS A 236 28.19 -37.42 -22.20
CA HIS A 236 29.14 -38.29 -21.50
C HIS A 236 28.63 -39.74 -21.33
N THR A 237 27.31 -39.96 -21.33
CA THR A 237 26.73 -41.31 -21.25
C THR A 237 26.70 -42.04 -22.59
N SER A 238 26.72 -41.31 -23.72
CA SER A 238 26.71 -41.89 -25.07
C SER A 238 28.10 -42.27 -25.63
N GLY A 239 29.20 -41.86 -24.99
CA GLY A 239 30.57 -42.07 -25.48
C GLY A 239 31.36 -43.21 -24.82
N GLY A 240 30.70 -44.05 -24.00
CA GLY A 240 31.34 -45.07 -23.17
C GLY A 240 31.16 -46.53 -23.61
N ASN A 241 30.69 -46.79 -24.84
CA ASN A 241 30.64 -48.14 -25.44
C ASN A 241 31.75 -48.32 -26.47
#